data_AF-A0A2I0JZE2-F1
#
_entry.id   AF-A0A2I0JZE2-F1
#
_cell.length_a   1.000
_cell.length_b   1.000
_cell.length_c   1.000
_cell.angle_alpha   90.00
_cell.angle_beta   90.00
_cell.angle_gamma   90.00
#
_symmetry.space_group_name_H-M   'P 1'
#
loop_
_entity.id
_entity.type
_entity.pdbx_description
1 polymer ?
#
loop_
_entity_poly.entity_id
_entity_poly.type
_entity_poly.pdbx_seq_one_letter_code
_entity_poly.pdbx_strand_id
1 'polypeptide(L)'
;MGGEGGICGGGSGGGGGGSDEGGSGDDDSSHGSDHTEAYYRRMIDANPRNPLILSNYGRFLKEVRGDYAKAKEYCGRSILADPNDGNVLSMFADLVWGSERDAERAEAYFDQALKVAPDDW
;
A
#
# COMPACT_ATOMS: atom_id res chain seq x y z
N MET A 1 -6.02 73.71 -47.58
CA MET A 1 -5.06 73.62 -46.46
C MET A 1 -4.98 72.13 -46.17
N GLY A 2 -4.08 71.34 -46.77
CA GLY A 2 -2.64 71.28 -46.48
C GLY A 2 -2.46 70.71 -45.08
N GLY A 3 -1.87 69.55 -44.80
CA GLY A 3 -1.04 68.63 -45.54
C GLY A 3 0.09 68.22 -44.58
N GLU A 4 0.18 66.95 -44.17
CA GLU A 4 1.32 66.29 -43.48
C GLU A 4 0.81 64.90 -43.02
N GLY A 5 1.44 63.74 -43.22
CA GLY A 5 2.85 63.43 -43.45
C GLY A 5 3.55 63.19 -42.11
N GLY A 6 3.74 61.93 -41.67
CA GLY A 6 4.50 61.69 -40.44
C GLY A 6 4.51 60.26 -39.92
N ILE A 7 5.52 59.50 -40.35
CA ILE A 7 6.01 58.24 -39.80
C ILE A 7 6.36 58.26 -38.29
N CYS A 8 6.05 57.18 -37.58
CA CYS A 8 6.81 56.65 -36.44
C CYS A 8 6.67 55.11 -36.48
N GLY A 9 7.67 54.25 -36.33
CA GLY A 9 9.01 54.40 -35.79
C GLY A 9 9.13 53.59 -34.50
N GLY A 10 9.93 52.52 -34.53
CA GLY A 10 10.55 51.95 -33.32
C GLY A 10 9.90 50.69 -32.74
N GLY A 11 10.66 49.60 -32.73
CA GLY A 11 10.31 48.34 -32.08
C GLY A 11 10.75 48.24 -30.62
N SER A 12 10.90 46.97 -30.21
CA SER A 12 11.41 46.44 -28.92
C SER A 12 10.34 45.97 -27.96
N GLY A 13 10.45 44.71 -27.54
CA GLY A 13 9.63 44.11 -26.49
C GLY A 13 9.85 42.61 -26.39
N GLY A 14 10.99 42.21 -25.80
CA GLY A 14 11.19 40.83 -25.34
C GLY A 14 10.40 40.53 -24.06
N GLY A 15 10.38 39.25 -23.69
CA GLY A 15 9.81 38.73 -22.45
C GLY A 15 9.13 37.40 -22.75
N GLY A 16 9.78 36.26 -22.45
CA GLY A 16 9.62 35.58 -21.16
C GLY A 16 8.67 34.40 -21.42
N GLY A 17 9.12 33.15 -21.33
CA GLY A 17 9.42 32.51 -20.06
C GLY A 17 8.12 31.88 -19.54
N GLY A 18 8.01 30.56 -19.68
CA GLY A 18 6.83 29.82 -19.28
C GLY A 18 6.82 28.46 -19.95
N SER A 19 7.75 27.58 -19.58
CA SER A 19 7.51 26.15 -19.67
C SER A 19 6.38 25.85 -18.68
N ASP A 20 5.23 25.48 -19.21
CA ASP A 20 4.07 25.08 -18.41
C ASP A 20 4.43 23.78 -17.69
N GLU A 21 4.97 23.92 -16.49
CA GLU A 21 4.96 22.89 -15.48
C GLU A 21 3.53 22.78 -14.96
N GLY A 22 2.88 21.67 -15.28
CA GLY A 22 1.60 21.28 -14.70
C GLY A 22 1.16 19.96 -15.29
N GLY A 23 1.09 18.86 -14.56
CA GLY A 23 1.41 18.59 -13.18
C GLY A 23 1.35 17.07 -13.04
N SER A 24 2.14 16.54 -12.11
CA SER A 24 2.13 15.13 -11.71
C SER A 24 0.69 14.70 -11.40
N GLY A 25 0.20 13.74 -12.18
CA GLY A 25 -1.07 13.07 -11.98
C GLY A 25 -0.86 11.57 -11.82
N ASP A 26 0.20 11.18 -11.12
CA ASP A 26 0.42 9.80 -10.69
C ASP A 26 -0.44 9.51 -9.45
N ASP A 27 -1.78 9.56 -9.58
CA ASP A 27 -2.69 9.10 -8.52
C ASP A 27 -3.92 8.39 -9.11
N ASP A 28 -3.68 7.20 -9.67
CA ASP A 28 -4.75 6.20 -9.88
C ASP A 28 -4.43 4.86 -9.18
N SER A 29 -3.46 4.85 -8.26
CA SER A 29 -3.20 3.65 -7.44
C SER A 29 -4.22 3.48 -6.32
N SER A 30 -4.92 4.55 -5.94
CA SER A 30 -5.89 4.53 -4.85
C SER A 30 -7.19 3.82 -5.23
N HIS A 31 -7.74 4.06 -6.44
CA HIS A 31 -9.02 3.48 -6.89
C HIS A 31 -9.02 1.95 -6.98
N GLY A 32 -7.91 1.33 -7.42
CA GLY A 32 -7.79 -0.13 -7.49
C GLY A 32 -7.72 -0.78 -6.10
N SER A 33 -7.07 -0.11 -5.14
CA SER A 33 -6.93 -0.59 -3.77
C SER A 33 -8.25 -0.55 -3.00
N ASP A 34 -9.07 0.48 -3.21
CA ASP A 34 -10.40 0.61 -2.59
C ASP A 34 -11.37 -0.48 -3.06
N HIS A 35 -11.37 -0.77 -4.36
CA HIS A 35 -12.19 -1.86 -4.91
C HIS A 35 -11.77 -3.23 -4.36
N THR A 36 -10.45 -3.44 -4.23
CA THR A 36 -9.89 -4.68 -3.68
C THR A 36 -10.22 -4.86 -2.20
N GLU A 37 -10.17 -3.78 -1.41
CA GLU A 37 -10.59 -3.82 0.00
C GLU A 37 -12.07 -4.16 0.15
N ALA A 38 -12.95 -3.57 -0.67
CA ALA A 38 -14.37 -3.88 -0.66
C ALA A 38 -14.64 -5.36 -1.01
N TYR A 39 -13.86 -5.92 -1.94
CA TYR A 39 -13.92 -7.34 -2.28
C TYR A 39 -13.55 -8.24 -1.10
N TYR A 40 -12.41 -7.99 -0.44
CA TYR A 40 -12.00 -8.77 0.73
C TYR A 40 -12.99 -8.67 1.88
N ARG A 41 -13.53 -7.47 2.15
CA ARG A 41 -14.55 -7.29 3.19
C ARG A 41 -15.79 -8.14 2.94
N ARG A 42 -16.30 -8.17 1.72
CA ARG A 42 -17.44 -9.04 1.35
C ARG A 42 -17.13 -10.53 1.54
N MET A 43 -15.91 -10.96 1.20
CA MET A 43 -15.48 -12.34 1.39
C MET A 43 -15.38 -12.70 2.89
N ILE A 44 -14.89 -11.78 3.71
CA ILE A 44 -14.81 -11.94 5.17
C ILE A 44 -16.22 -11.98 5.77
N ASP A 45 -17.13 -11.12 5.33
CA ASP A 45 -18.53 -11.15 5.81
C ASP A 45 -19.23 -12.47 5.44
N ALA A 46 -18.95 -13.01 4.24
CA ALA A 46 -19.48 -14.29 3.81
C ALA A 46 -18.84 -15.48 4.53
N ASN A 47 -17.55 -15.40 4.88
CA ASN A 47 -16.84 -16.46 5.56
C ASN A 47 -15.78 -15.93 6.54
N PRO A 48 -16.20 -15.51 7.75
CA PRO A 48 -15.35 -14.74 8.67
C PRO A 48 -14.23 -15.55 9.32
N ARG A 49 -14.26 -16.88 9.16
CA ARG A 49 -13.28 -17.81 9.73
C ARG A 49 -12.41 -18.50 8.67
N ASN A 50 -12.43 -18.02 7.43
CA ASN A 50 -11.60 -18.61 6.39
C ASN A 50 -10.15 -18.11 6.52
N PRO A 51 -9.17 -18.98 6.86
CA PRO A 51 -7.79 -18.56 7.02
C PRO A 51 -7.20 -17.97 5.73
N LEU A 52 -7.53 -18.53 4.55
CA LEU A 52 -7.04 -18.02 3.26
C LEU A 52 -7.52 -16.59 2.94
N ILE A 53 -8.76 -16.27 3.30
CA ILE A 53 -9.29 -14.91 3.07
C ILE A 53 -8.63 -13.93 4.03
N LEU A 54 -8.51 -14.30 5.30
CA LEU A 54 -7.90 -13.48 6.35
C LEU A 54 -6.41 -13.22 6.07
N SER A 55 -5.65 -14.24 5.66
CA SER A 55 -4.23 -14.12 5.33
C SER A 55 -3.98 -13.27 4.08
N ASN A 56 -4.78 -13.44 3.04
CA ASN A 56 -4.68 -12.64 1.82
C ASN A 56 -5.05 -11.18 2.08
N TYR A 57 -6.07 -10.91 2.90
CA TYR A 57 -6.41 -9.54 3.27
C TYR A 57 -5.31 -8.90 4.14
N GLY A 58 -4.73 -9.64 5.09
CA GLY A 58 -3.57 -9.19 5.87
C GLY A 58 -2.38 -8.82 4.99
N ARG A 59 -2.09 -9.63 3.96
CA ARG A 59 -1.04 -9.35 2.97
C ARG A 59 -1.32 -8.09 2.16
N PHE A 60 -2.55 -7.96 1.65
CA PHE A 60 -2.97 -6.76 0.93
C PHE A 60 -2.81 -5.49 1.79
N LEU A 61 -3.17 -5.56 3.07
CA LEU A 61 -2.98 -4.46 4.00
C LEU A 61 -1.50 -4.12 4.22
N LYS A 62 -0.62 -5.12 4.32
CA LYS A 62 0.85 -4.93 4.45
C LYS A 62 1.46 -4.33 3.19
N GLU A 63 1.17 -4.90 2.01
CA GLU A 63 1.86 -4.60 0.75
C GLU A 63 1.26 -3.43 -0.02
N VAL A 64 -0.07 -3.28 0.01
CA VAL A 64 -0.79 -2.27 -0.78
C VAL A 64 -1.15 -1.05 0.06
N ARG A 65 -1.71 -1.25 1.26
CA ARG A 65 -2.13 -0.14 2.13
C ARG A 65 -1.03 0.37 3.06
N GLY A 66 -0.02 -0.43 3.34
CA GLY A 66 0.97 -0.15 4.40
C GLY A 66 0.37 -0.11 5.81
N ASP A 67 -0.83 -0.67 6.01
CA ASP A 67 -1.52 -0.72 7.31
C ASP A 67 -1.06 -1.98 8.07
N TYR A 68 0.15 -1.90 8.62
CA TYR A 68 0.78 -3.01 9.36
C TYR A 68 -0.01 -3.40 10.63
N ALA A 69 -0.72 -2.46 11.25
CA ALA A 69 -1.52 -2.70 12.44
C ALA A 69 -2.72 -3.61 12.11
N LYS A 70 -3.51 -3.26 11.08
CA LYS A 70 -4.58 -4.16 10.63
C LYS A 70 -4.04 -5.45 10.04
N ALA A 71 -2.95 -5.40 9.27
CA ALA A 71 -2.33 -6.62 8.72
C ALA A 71 -2.05 -7.64 9.83
N LYS A 72 -1.45 -7.18 10.95
CA LYS A 72 -1.18 -8.01 12.13
C LYS A 72 -2.46 -8.57 12.75
N GLU A 73 -3.52 -7.77 12.88
CA GLU A 73 -4.81 -8.24 13.39
C GLU A 73 -5.39 -9.39 12.54
N TYR A 74 -5.41 -9.22 11.22
CA TYR A 74 -5.96 -10.22 10.30
C TYR A 74 -5.08 -11.47 10.17
N CYS A 75 -3.75 -11.32 10.19
CA CYS A 75 -2.84 -12.45 10.28
C CYS A 75 -3.05 -13.24 11.59
N GLY A 76 -3.23 -12.56 12.73
CA GLY A 76 -3.54 -13.22 14.00
C GLY A 76 -4.86 -14.00 13.97
N ARG A 77 -5.90 -13.45 13.33
CA ARG A 77 -7.17 -14.17 13.11
C ARG A 77 -7.00 -15.37 12.19
N SER A 78 -6.16 -15.26 11.17
CA SER A 78 -5.84 -16.37 10.28
C SER A 78 -5.10 -17.48 11.04
N ILE A 79 -4.13 -17.16 11.89
CA ILE A 79 -3.41 -18.15 12.74
C ILE A 79 -4.37 -18.86 13.70
N LEU A 80 -5.35 -18.14 14.26
CA LEU A 80 -6.39 -18.74 15.10
C LEU A 80 -7.31 -19.70 14.32
N ALA A 81 -7.50 -19.47 13.02
CA ALA A 81 -8.31 -20.32 12.15
C ALA A 81 -7.51 -21.51 11.59
N ASP A 82 -6.24 -21.29 11.24
CA ASP A 82 -5.29 -22.31 10.81
C ASP A 82 -3.88 -21.99 11.36
N PRO A 83 -3.45 -22.67 12.44
CA PRO A 83 -2.16 -22.43 13.06
C PRO A 83 -0.99 -23.07 12.31
N ASN A 84 -1.23 -23.80 11.22
CA ASN A 84 -0.22 -24.50 10.44
C ASN A 84 0.16 -23.76 9.14
N ASP A 85 -0.40 -22.58 8.88
CA ASP A 85 -0.03 -21.76 7.74
C ASP A 85 1.30 -21.04 8.01
N GLY A 86 2.40 -21.66 7.57
CA GLY A 86 3.76 -21.13 7.72
C GLY A 86 3.95 -19.75 7.09
N ASN A 87 3.27 -19.45 5.98
CA ASN A 87 3.37 -18.16 5.30
C ASN A 87 2.72 -17.04 6.14
N VAL A 88 1.60 -17.33 6.81
CA VAL A 88 0.96 -16.38 7.74
C VAL A 88 1.79 -16.18 8.99
N LEU A 89 2.37 -17.25 9.54
CA LEU A 89 3.23 -17.16 10.71
C LEU A 89 4.47 -16.31 10.44
N SER A 90 5.15 -16.52 9.32
CA SER A 90 6.30 -15.70 8.89
C SER A 90 5.90 -14.23 8.70
N MET A 91 4.76 -13.97 8.05
CA MET A 91 4.26 -12.60 7.88
C MET A 91 3.90 -11.94 9.21
N PHE A 92 3.29 -12.68 10.15
CA PHE A 92 2.96 -12.17 11.47
C PHE A 92 4.22 -11.86 12.27
N ALA A 93 5.24 -12.72 12.20
CA ALA A 93 6.51 -12.51 12.87
C ALA A 93 7.25 -11.27 12.35
N ASP A 94 7.29 -11.05 11.02
CA ASP A 94 7.80 -9.82 10.40
C ASP A 94 7.08 -8.56 10.94
N LEU A 95 5.75 -8.62 11.02
CA LEU A 95 4.92 -7.50 11.46
C LEU A 95 5.13 -7.20 12.96
N VAL A 96 5.28 -8.23 13.80
CA VAL A 96 5.59 -8.05 15.23
C VAL A 96 6.98 -7.46 15.42
N TRP A 97 7.98 -7.98 14.69
CA TRP A 97 9.34 -7.48 14.71
C TRP A 97 9.42 -5.99 14.33
N GLY A 98 8.74 -5.60 13.25
CA GLY A 98 8.73 -4.22 12.77
C GLY A 98 7.93 -3.23 13.63
N SER A 99 6.91 -3.69 14.36
CA SER A 99 5.99 -2.80 15.11
C SER A 99 6.35 -2.62 16.58
N GLU A 100 6.78 -3.67 17.28
CA GLU A 100 6.93 -3.62 18.75
C GLU A 100 8.40 -3.60 19.20
N ARG A 101 9.38 -3.87 18.31
CA ARG A 101 10.77 -4.23 18.71
C ARG A 101 10.79 -5.32 19.81
N ASP A 102 9.70 -6.06 19.93
CA ASP A 102 9.50 -7.09 20.94
C ASP A 102 9.96 -8.43 20.33
N ALA A 103 11.28 -8.58 20.37
CA ALA A 103 12.00 -9.68 19.75
C ALA A 103 11.54 -11.04 20.31
N GLU A 104 11.27 -11.13 21.61
CA GLU A 104 10.84 -12.38 22.26
C GLU A 104 9.51 -12.89 21.69
N ARG A 105 8.56 -11.98 21.47
CA ARG A 105 7.26 -12.34 20.93
C ARG A 105 7.36 -12.74 19.45
N ALA A 106 8.17 -12.05 18.65
CA ALA A 106 8.43 -12.42 17.26
C ALA A 106 9.13 -13.78 17.14
N GLU A 107 10.13 -14.04 18.00
CA GLU A 107 10.89 -15.29 18.05
C GLU A 107 9.97 -16.50 18.31
N ALA A 108 9.02 -16.38 19.23
CA ALA A 108 8.05 -17.45 19.49
C ALA A 108 7.21 -17.83 18.26
N TYR A 109 6.83 -16.86 17.42
CA TYR A 109 6.09 -17.12 16.18
C TYR A 109 6.99 -17.67 15.06
N PHE A 110 8.24 -17.22 14.96
CA PHE A 110 9.22 -17.81 14.03
C PHE A 110 9.52 -19.27 14.37
N ASP A 111 9.72 -19.58 15.65
CA ASP A 111 9.91 -20.95 16.13
C ASP A 111 8.70 -21.85 15.81
N GLN A 112 7.49 -21.29 15.88
CA GLN A 112 6.29 -22.01 15.49
C GLN A 112 6.24 -22.22 13.96
N ALA A 113 6.59 -21.20 13.16
CA ALA A 113 6.67 -21.30 11.70
C ALA A 113 7.61 -22.42 11.26
N LEU A 114 8.81 -22.49 11.85
CA LEU A 114 9.81 -23.53 11.57
C LEU A 114 9.34 -24.94 11.96
N LYS A 115 8.53 -25.06 13.02
CA LYS A 115 7.94 -26.34 13.43
C LYS A 115 6.86 -26.84 12.48
N VAL A 116 6.05 -25.93 11.92
CA VAL A 116 4.94 -26.31 11.03
C VAL A 116 5.38 -26.47 9.58
N ALA A 117 6.45 -25.78 9.16
CA ALA A 117 7.05 -25.90 7.84
C ALA A 117 8.55 -26.27 7.95
N PRO A 118 8.87 -27.52 8.32
CA PRO A 118 10.27 -27.96 8.44
C PRO A 118 11.01 -28.08 7.10
N ASP A 119 10.34 -27.86 5.96
CA ASP A 119 10.84 -28.20 4.61
C ASP A 119 10.96 -27.00 3.65
N ASP A 120 10.74 -25.77 4.12
CA ASP A 120 10.80 -24.54 3.29
C ASP A 120 12.18 -23.84 3.48
N TRP A 121 13.23 -24.47 2.94
CA TRP A 121 14.63 -24.01 2.96
C TRP A 121 15.12 -23.53 1.58
#